data_AF-W6L881-F1
#
_entry.id   AF-W6L881-F1
#
_cell.length_a   1.000
_cell.length_b   1.000
_cell.length_c   1.000
_cell.angle_alpha   90.00
_cell.angle_beta   90.00
_cell.angle_gamma   90.00
#
_symmetry.space_group_name_H-M   'P 1'
#
loop_
_entity.id
_entity.type
_entity.pdbx_description
1 polymer ?
#
loop_
_entity_poly.entity_id
_entity_poly.type
_entity_poly.pdbx_seq_one_letter_code
_entity_poly.pdbx_strand_id
1 'polypeptide(L)'
;MRTWKFDFDSGRLDSSPHPFAGMTKEDCRITTIYSKDDLSRCLYCVIHEVGHGKYEQNMGPRQLITQPVCTARSFGVHESQSLFAEFQLSRSKPFCEHLQSKLEAHLDP
;
A
#
# COMPACT_ATOMS: atom_id res chain seq x y z
N MET A 1 -6.92 2.17 1.05
CA MET A 1 -5.96 3.03 1.80
C MET A 1 -6.47 3.43 3.18
N ARG A 2 -7.71 3.96 3.34
CA ARG A 2 -8.28 4.25 4.68
C ARG A 2 -8.36 3.03 5.61
N THR A 3 -8.79 1.87 5.08
CA THR A 3 -8.78 0.59 5.84
C THR A 3 -7.41 0.24 6.41
N TRP A 4 -6.35 0.56 5.66
CA TRP A 4 -4.95 0.33 6.02
C TRP A 4 -4.34 1.45 6.86
N LYS A 5 -5.11 2.52 7.16
CA LYS A 5 -4.64 3.73 7.85
C LYS A 5 -3.35 4.28 7.24
N PHE A 6 -3.29 4.35 5.91
CA PHE A 6 -2.23 5.07 5.21
C PHE A 6 -2.33 6.55 5.54
N ASP A 7 -1.20 7.15 5.95
CA ASP A 7 -1.13 8.57 6.30
C ASP A 7 -0.95 9.39 5.03
N PHE A 8 -1.96 10.19 4.68
CA PHE A 8 -1.94 11.07 3.51
C PHE A 8 -1.36 12.46 3.80
N ASP A 9 -1.14 12.81 5.07
CA ASP A 9 -0.40 14.03 5.41
C ASP A 9 1.11 13.82 5.22
N SER A 10 1.55 12.56 5.31
CA SER A 10 2.93 12.11 5.10
C SER A 10 3.05 11.18 3.89
N GLY A 11 2.23 11.37 2.85
CA GLY A 11 2.28 10.53 1.66
C GLY A 11 1.19 10.80 0.61
N ARG A 12 1.33 10.19 -0.56
CA ARG A 12 0.36 10.34 -1.67
C ARG A 12 0.35 9.12 -2.60
N LEU A 13 -0.72 9.04 -3.40
CA LEU A 13 -0.89 8.06 -4.46
C LEU A 13 -0.89 8.77 -5.82
N ASP A 14 -0.09 8.27 -6.76
CA ASP A 14 0.02 8.77 -8.14
C ASP A 14 -0.07 7.63 -9.16
N SER A 15 -0.08 7.95 -10.46
CA SER A 15 -0.02 6.94 -11.53
C SER A 15 1.38 6.83 -12.14
N SER A 16 1.82 5.59 -12.39
CA SER A 16 3.05 5.29 -13.14
C SER A 16 2.89 4.02 -13.99
N PRO A 17 3.73 3.82 -15.03
CA PRO A 17 3.72 2.58 -15.82
C PRO A 17 4.12 1.34 -15.02
N HIS A 18 5.03 1.50 -14.06
CA HIS A 18 5.47 0.45 -13.14
C HIS A 18 5.20 0.94 -11.72
N PRO A 19 4.23 0.33 -11.01
CA PRO A 19 3.95 0.65 -9.61
C PRO A 19 5.18 0.50 -8.72
N PHE A 20 5.32 1.37 -7.74
CA PHE A 20 6.34 1.30 -6.70
C PHE A 20 5.92 2.09 -5.46
N ALA A 21 6.60 1.83 -4.36
CA ALA A 21 6.53 2.59 -3.11
C ALA A 21 7.95 2.96 -2.66
N GLY A 22 8.09 4.10 -2.01
CA GLY A 22 9.39 4.47 -1.45
C GLY A 22 9.39 5.79 -0.69
N MET A 23 10.57 6.41 -0.64
CA MET A 23 10.92 7.64 0.08
C MET A 23 11.10 7.40 1.59
N THR A 24 10.56 8.27 2.44
CA THR A 24 10.77 8.23 3.90
C THR A 24 9.45 8.25 4.64
N LYS A 25 9.51 8.03 5.95
CA LYS A 25 8.36 8.13 6.87
C LYS A 25 7.55 9.43 6.74
N GLU A 26 8.18 10.54 6.40
CA GLU A 26 7.56 11.88 6.35
C GLU A 26 6.96 12.22 4.98
N ASP A 27 7.34 11.50 3.92
CA ASP A 27 6.83 11.69 2.56
C ASP A 27 6.86 10.36 1.83
N CYS A 28 6.00 9.42 2.21
CA CYS A 28 5.92 8.11 1.59
C CYS A 28 5.05 8.16 0.33
N ARG A 29 5.65 7.93 -0.82
CA ARG A 29 4.95 8.00 -2.10
C ARG A 29 4.74 6.62 -2.67
N ILE A 30 3.53 6.37 -3.12
CA ILE A 30 3.17 5.13 -3.81
C ILE A 30 2.57 5.46 -5.16
N THR A 31 2.78 4.58 -6.13
CA THR A 31 2.21 4.74 -7.46
C THR A 31 1.38 3.52 -7.85
N THR A 32 0.50 3.68 -8.83
CA THR A 32 -0.28 2.57 -9.36
C THR A 32 -0.49 2.69 -10.86
N ILE A 33 -0.96 1.60 -11.45
CA ILE A 33 -1.38 1.52 -12.84
C ILE A 33 -2.89 1.33 -12.91
N TYR A 34 -3.54 2.15 -13.72
CA TYR A 34 -4.98 2.04 -14.00
C TYR A 34 -5.19 1.34 -15.34
N SER A 35 -6.07 0.34 -15.35
CA SER A 35 -6.50 -0.43 -16.50
C SER A 35 -8.02 -0.46 -16.49
N LYS A 36 -8.62 -0.15 -17.64
CA LYS A 36 -10.09 -0.25 -17.79
C LYS A 36 -10.55 -1.70 -17.91
N ASP A 37 -9.64 -2.59 -18.33
CA ASP A 37 -9.97 -3.98 -18.65
C ASP A 37 -9.78 -4.92 -17.47
N ASP A 38 -9.06 -4.48 -16.42
CA ASP A 38 -8.75 -5.32 -15.25
C ASP A 38 -8.69 -4.48 -13.97
N LEU A 39 -9.87 -4.30 -13.35
CA LEU A 39 -10.01 -3.63 -12.06
C LEU A 39 -9.25 -4.37 -10.95
N SER A 40 -9.23 -5.69 -11.00
CA SER A 40 -8.62 -6.51 -9.95
C SER A 40 -7.13 -6.25 -9.84
N ARG A 41 -6.44 -6.16 -10.99
CA ARG A 41 -5.04 -5.79 -11.08
C ARG A 41 -4.78 -4.40 -10.49
N CYS A 42 -5.59 -3.41 -10.85
CA CYS A 42 -5.44 -2.05 -10.31
C CYS A 42 -5.56 -2.04 -8.78
N LEU A 43 -6.59 -2.72 -8.26
CA LEU A 43 -6.86 -2.77 -6.84
C LEU A 43 -5.73 -3.46 -6.07
N TYR A 44 -5.30 -4.64 -6.51
CA TYR A 44 -4.24 -5.38 -5.84
C TYR A 44 -2.87 -4.71 -5.97
N CYS A 45 -2.56 -4.05 -7.09
CA CYS A 45 -1.37 -3.19 -7.19
C CYS A 45 -1.37 -2.08 -6.14
N VAL A 46 -2.48 -1.33 -5.98
CA VAL A 46 -2.54 -0.30 -4.93
C VAL A 46 -2.34 -0.91 -3.55
N ILE A 47 -2.97 -2.05 -3.26
CA ILE A 47 -2.85 -2.71 -1.97
C ILE A 47 -1.40 -3.17 -1.70
N HIS A 48 -0.74 -3.72 -2.71
CA HIS A 48 0.67 -4.13 -2.64
C HIS A 48 1.57 -2.96 -2.22
N GLU A 49 1.49 -1.86 -2.96
CA GLU A 49 2.29 -0.66 -2.66
C GLU A 49 1.91 0.00 -1.33
N VAL A 50 0.65 -0.10 -0.90
CA VAL A 50 0.24 0.33 0.43
C VAL A 50 0.91 -0.49 1.53
N GLY A 51 1.13 -1.79 1.33
CA GLY A 51 1.87 -2.63 2.28
C GLY A 51 3.30 -2.13 2.47
N HIS A 52 4.01 -1.86 1.38
CA HIS A 52 5.32 -1.20 1.42
C HIS A 52 5.26 0.17 2.10
N GLY A 53 4.33 1.03 1.68
CA GLY A 53 4.23 2.38 2.22
C GLY A 53 3.86 2.40 3.71
N LYS A 54 3.05 1.46 4.19
CA LYS A 54 2.77 1.30 5.62
C LYS A 54 3.99 0.85 6.40
N TYR A 55 4.87 0.05 5.81
CA TYR A 55 6.12 -0.30 6.46
C TYR A 55 6.99 0.95 6.63
N GLU A 56 7.20 1.72 5.56
CA GLU A 56 7.95 3.00 5.57
C GLU A 56 7.40 4.01 6.60
N GLN A 57 6.07 4.25 6.60
CA GLN A 57 5.42 5.17 7.53
C GLN A 57 5.57 4.77 9.01
N ASN A 58 5.88 3.50 9.30
CA ASN A 58 6.00 3.01 10.67
C ASN A 58 7.45 2.75 11.11
N MET A 59 8.46 3.05 10.27
CA MET A 59 9.86 2.79 10.63
C MET A 59 10.39 3.76 11.70
N GLY A 60 10.65 3.24 12.89
CA GLY A 60 11.36 3.92 13.98
C GLY A 60 10.75 5.25 14.48
N PRO A 61 11.35 5.86 15.51
CA PRO A 61 10.96 7.20 15.98
C PRO A 61 11.34 8.29 14.97
N ARG A 62 10.49 9.32 14.83
CA ARG A 62 10.69 10.42 13.87
C ARG A 62 12.02 11.16 14.07
N GLN A 63 12.45 11.30 15.32
CA GLN A 63 13.70 11.97 15.69
C GLN A 63 14.95 11.23 15.19
N LEU A 64 14.81 9.98 14.75
CA LEU A 64 15.90 9.10 14.33
C LEU A 64 15.86 8.79 12.83
N ILE A 65 15.17 9.60 12.00
CA ILE A 65 14.91 9.28 10.59
C ILE A 65 16.17 9.01 9.75
N THR A 66 17.32 9.56 10.14
CA THR A 66 18.62 9.34 9.47
C THR A 66 19.39 8.15 10.03
N GLN A 67 18.87 7.47 11.05
CA GLN A 67 19.53 6.35 11.72
C GLN A 67 19.09 5.02 11.09
N PRO A 68 19.91 3.96 11.17
CA PRO A 68 19.58 2.66 10.58
C PRO A 68 18.25 2.05 11.06
N VAL A 69 17.78 2.39 12.27
CA VAL A 69 16.49 1.93 12.81
C VAL A 69 15.28 2.44 12.00
N CYS A 70 15.45 3.51 11.22
CA CYS A 70 14.45 4.09 10.33
C CYS A 70 14.64 3.66 8.87
N THR A 71 15.39 2.59 8.63
CA THR A 71 15.58 2.00 7.29
C THR A 71 14.99 0.58 7.22
N ALA A 72 14.53 0.20 6.03
CA ALA A 72 14.04 -1.15 5.78
C ALA A 72 15.10 -2.19 6.16
N ARG A 73 14.72 -3.21 6.92
CA ARG A 73 15.70 -4.21 7.40
C ARG A 73 16.36 -4.98 6.26
N SER A 74 15.58 -5.33 5.25
CA SER A 74 16.02 -5.99 4.01
C SER A 74 14.90 -5.93 2.97
N PHE A 75 15.23 -6.17 1.69
CA PHE A 75 14.21 -6.32 0.64
C PHE A 75 13.21 -7.43 0.96
N GLY A 76 13.65 -8.55 1.54
CA GLY A 76 12.75 -9.65 1.91
C GLY A 76 11.75 -9.27 3.00
N VAL A 77 12.18 -8.49 4.01
CA VAL A 77 11.26 -7.98 5.04
C VAL A 77 10.31 -6.97 4.43
N HIS A 78 10.82 -6.10 3.54
CA HIS A 78 10.02 -5.07 2.88
C HIS A 78 8.92 -5.68 1.98
N GLU A 79 9.29 -6.63 1.13
CA GLU A 79 8.37 -7.40 0.27
C GLU A 79 7.40 -8.27 1.08
N SER A 80 7.81 -8.77 2.24
CA SER A 80 6.87 -9.51 3.09
C SER A 80 5.69 -8.64 3.54
N GLN A 81 5.87 -7.31 3.67
CA GLN A 81 4.78 -6.41 4.06
C GLN A 81 3.81 -6.17 2.91
N SER A 82 4.31 -6.00 1.68
CA SER A 82 3.46 -5.88 0.49
C SER A 82 2.67 -7.15 0.23
N LEU A 83 3.33 -8.32 0.26
CA LEU A 83 2.68 -9.61 0.08
C LEU A 83 1.73 -9.97 1.23
N PHE A 84 2.03 -9.55 2.46
CA PHE A 84 1.10 -9.72 3.58
C PHE A 84 -0.18 -8.90 3.34
N ALA A 85 -0.05 -7.66 2.90
CA ALA A 85 -1.19 -6.82 2.58
C ALA A 85 -2.00 -7.36 1.38
N GLU A 86 -1.32 -7.73 0.30
CA GLU A 86 -1.94 -8.20 -0.94
C GLU A 86 -2.49 -9.62 -0.82
N PHE A 87 -1.64 -10.60 -0.54
CA PHE A 87 -2.01 -12.00 -0.62
C PHE A 87 -2.63 -12.53 0.67
N GLN A 88 -2.07 -12.17 1.83
CA GLN A 88 -2.52 -12.77 3.09
C GLN A 88 -3.82 -12.14 3.59
N LEU A 89 -3.92 -10.80 3.52
CA LEU A 89 -5.08 -10.08 4.00
C LEU A 89 -6.11 -9.85 2.91
N SER A 90 -5.72 -9.24 1.78
CA SER A 90 -6.71 -8.73 0.83
C SER A 90 -7.42 -9.78 0.00
N ARG A 91 -6.83 -10.97 -0.13
CA ARG A 91 -7.45 -12.12 -0.80
C ARG A 91 -8.16 -13.08 0.16
N SER A 92 -8.18 -12.76 1.46
CA SER A 92 -8.95 -13.53 2.43
C SER A 92 -10.45 -13.30 2.22
N LYS A 93 -11.26 -14.33 2.48
CA LYS A 93 -12.72 -14.24 2.34
C LYS A 93 -13.33 -13.03 3.09
N PRO A 94 -13.00 -12.78 4.39
CA PRO A 94 -13.58 -11.64 5.10
C PRO A 94 -13.22 -10.29 4.47
N PHE A 95 -12.01 -10.16 3.92
CA PHE A 95 -11.61 -8.92 3.26
C PHE A 95 -12.27 -8.76 1.89
N CYS A 96 -12.42 -9.83 1.12
CA CYS A 96 -13.17 -9.82 -0.14
C CYS A 96 -14.63 -9.41 0.09
N GLU A 97 -15.30 -9.92 1.12
CA GLU A 97 -16.67 -9.51 1.49
C GLU A 97 -16.72 -8.02 1.86
N HIS A 98 -15.73 -7.53 2.62
CA HIS A 98 -15.60 -6.10 2.91
C HIS A 98 -15.40 -5.26 1.64
N LEU A 99 -14.53 -5.68 0.73
CA LEU A 99 -14.27 -5.00 -0.54
C LEU A 99 -15.50 -4.99 -1.45
N GLN A 100 -16.19 -6.12 -1.58
CA GLN A 100 -17.39 -6.24 -2.39
C GLN A 100 -18.41 -5.16 -2.03
N SER A 101 -18.70 -5.00 -0.73
CA SER A 101 -19.63 -3.96 -0.26
C SER A 101 -19.21 -2.53 -0.63
N LYS A 102 -17.91 -2.28 -0.80
CA LYS A 102 -17.37 -0.98 -1.22
C LYS A 102 -17.42 -0.80 -2.72
N LEU A 103 -17.13 -1.87 -3.48
CA LEU A 103 -17.17 -1.86 -4.94
C LEU A 103 -18.60 -1.62 -5.43
N GLU A 104 -19.59 -2.32 -4.88
CA GLU A 104 -21.02 -2.13 -5.21
C GLU A 104 -21.51 -0.71 -4.93
N ALA A 105 -20.91 0.00 -3.97
CA ALA A 105 -21.27 1.39 -3.65
C ALA A 105 -20.62 2.43 -4.59
N HIS A 106 -19.63 2.04 -5.39
CA HIS A 106 -18.81 2.96 -6.20
C HIS A 106 -18.75 2.60 -7.69
N LEU A 107 -19.16 1.39 -8.04
CA LEU A 107 -19.33 0.93 -9.41
C LEU A 107 -20.82 0.80 -9.66
N ASP A 108 -21.30 1.43 -10.74
CA ASP A 108 -22.63 1.16 -11.25
C ASP A 108 -22.77 -0.34 -11.61
N PRO A 109 -24.00 -0.90 -11.57
CA PRO A 109 -24.26 -2.30 -11.91
C PRO A 109 -23.78 -2.71 -13.30
#